data_AF-A0A2K8KZF1-F1
#
_entry.id   AF-A0A2K8KZF1-F1
#
_cell.length_a   1.000
_cell.length_b   1.000
_cell.length_c   1.000
_cell.angle_alpha   90.00
_cell.angle_beta   90.00
_cell.angle_gamma   90.00
#
_symmetry.space_group_name_H-M   'P 1'
#
loop_
_entity.id
_entity.type
_entity.pdbx_description
1 polymer ?
#
loop_
_entity_poly.entity_id
_entity_poly.type
_entity_poly.pdbx_seq_one_letter_code
_entity_poly.pdbx_strand_id
1 'polypeptide(L)'
;MKKILFLFSLLAFSLPAHAGLTSVEDRAQEVRAQVEGNNNYHAELARQFATIAVTEKGEHDTQTAQEFIKMAEEHAAQAGGAQ
;
A
#
# COMPACT_ATOMS: atom_id res chain seq x y z
N MET A 1 17.72 35.61 17.37
CA MET A 1 17.02 34.30 17.42
C MET A 1 15.75 34.37 16.55
N LYS A 2 15.87 34.17 15.23
CA LYS A 2 14.70 34.21 14.31
C LYS A 2 14.88 33.45 12.99
N LYS A 3 15.97 32.69 12.84
CA LYS A 3 16.30 31.98 11.59
C LYS A 3 16.28 30.44 11.71
N ILE A 4 15.88 29.91 12.86
CA ILE A 4 15.89 28.45 13.13
C ILE A 4 14.51 27.81 12.90
N LEU A 5 13.44 28.60 12.79
CA LEU A 5 12.08 28.07 12.75
C LEU A 5 11.60 27.59 11.36
N PHE A 6 12.35 27.85 10.29
CA PHE A 6 11.92 27.52 8.91
C PHE A 6 12.50 26.22 8.36
N LEU A 7 13.40 25.55 9.09
CA LEU A 7 14.05 24.33 8.60
C LEU A 7 13.29 23.02 8.91
N PHE A 8 12.24 23.08 9.75
CA PHE A 8 11.52 21.89 10.20
C PHE A 8 10.31 21.50 9.34
N SER A 9 9.93 22.31 8.36
CA SER A 9 8.74 22.05 7.51
C SER A 9 9.05 21.28 6.22
N LEU A 10 10.30 20.88 5.99
CA LEU A 10 10.77 20.37 4.69
C LEU A 10 11.15 18.88 4.69
N LEU A 11 10.59 18.07 5.61
CA LEU A 11 11.03 16.68 5.82
C LEU A 11 9.91 15.61 5.86
N ALA A 12 8.70 15.86 5.35
CA ALA A 12 7.59 14.92 5.56
C ALA A 12 6.86 14.39 4.30
N PHE A 13 7.33 14.66 3.08
CA PHE A 13 6.72 14.05 1.89
C PHE A 13 7.77 13.70 0.82
N SER A 14 8.79 12.94 1.19
CA SER A 14 9.44 12.05 0.21
C SER A 14 8.71 10.72 0.25
N LEU A 15 7.55 10.65 -0.40
CA LEU A 15 7.01 9.36 -0.82
C LEU A 15 8.11 8.69 -1.64
N PRO A 16 8.52 7.46 -1.31
CA PRO A 16 9.47 6.77 -2.16
C PRO A 16 8.73 6.48 -3.45
N ALA A 17 9.11 7.14 -4.53
CA ALA A 17 8.70 6.75 -5.86
C ALA A 17 9.33 5.37 -6.15
N HIS A 18 8.70 4.29 -5.68
CA HIS A 18 9.06 2.91 -6.01
C HIS A 18 8.59 2.61 -7.44
N ALA A 19 9.23 3.29 -8.40
CA ALA A 19 9.18 2.94 -9.81
C ALA A 19 10.16 1.79 -10.06
N GLY A 20 9.76 0.59 -9.66
CA GLY A 20 10.48 -0.64 -9.92
C GLY A 20 9.53 -1.79 -9.69
N LEU A 21 9.54 -2.79 -10.57
CA LEU A 21 8.71 -4.00 -10.53
C LEU A 21 8.58 -4.57 -9.11
N THR A 22 7.61 -4.10 -8.33
CA THR A 22 7.39 -4.54 -6.95
C THR A 22 6.70 -5.89 -7.04
N SER A 23 7.25 -6.87 -6.32
CA SER A 23 6.66 -8.20 -6.26
C SER A 23 5.26 -8.13 -5.65
N VAL A 24 4.44 -9.17 -5.85
CA VAL A 24 3.11 -9.22 -5.23
C VAL A 24 3.22 -9.09 -3.71
N GLU A 25 4.26 -9.67 -3.10
CA GLU A 25 4.53 -9.57 -1.67
C GLU A 25 4.88 -8.16 -1.23
N ASP A 26 5.75 -7.46 -1.97
CA ASP A 26 6.13 -6.07 -1.65
C ASP A 26 4.90 -5.17 -1.70
N ARG A 27 4.09 -5.31 -2.76
CA ARG A 27 2.84 -4.56 -2.93
C ARG A 27 1.82 -4.91 -1.85
N ALA A 28 1.71 -6.18 -1.46
CA ALA A 28 0.81 -6.60 -0.39
C ALA A 28 1.23 -6.01 0.96
N GLN A 29 2.53 -5.92 1.23
CA GLN A 29 3.06 -5.27 2.41
C GLN A 29 2.77 -3.76 2.39
N GLU A 30 2.95 -3.11 1.24
CA GLU A 30 2.63 -1.69 1.06
C GLU A 30 1.14 -1.41 1.31
N VAL A 31 0.25 -2.21 0.72
CA VAL A 31 -1.21 -2.13 0.96
C VAL A 31 -1.54 -2.28 2.44
N ARG A 32 -0.94 -3.27 3.12
CA ARG A 32 -1.18 -3.50 4.56
C ARG A 32 -0.72 -2.32 5.40
N ALA A 33 0.42 -1.72 5.09
CA ALA A 33 0.93 -0.54 5.78
C ALA A 33 0.03 0.69 5.52
N GLN A 34 -0.45 0.86 4.29
CA GLN A 34 -1.29 1.99 3.90
C GLN A 34 -2.65 2.01 4.64
N VAL A 35 -3.20 0.84 4.95
CA VAL A 35 -4.48 0.70 5.67
C VAL A 35 -4.32 0.33 7.15
N GLU A 36 -3.10 0.40 7.68
CA GLU A 36 -2.83 0.07 9.08
C GLU A 36 -3.61 0.99 10.02
N GLY A 37 -4.26 0.40 11.03
CA GLY A 37 -5.12 1.14 11.97
C GLY A 37 -6.46 1.61 11.38
N ASN A 38 -6.71 1.38 10.09
CA ASN A 38 -7.99 1.66 9.45
C ASN A 38 -8.88 0.40 9.44
N ASN A 39 -10.09 0.56 10.00
CA ASN A 39 -11.05 -0.53 10.18
C ASN A 39 -12.33 -0.32 9.36
N ASN A 40 -12.30 0.58 8.38
CA ASN A 40 -13.42 0.74 7.46
C ASN A 40 -13.51 -0.46 6.50
N TYR A 41 -14.65 -0.57 5.81
CA TYR A 41 -14.92 -1.67 4.90
C TYR A 41 -13.84 -1.85 3.82
N HIS A 42 -13.35 -0.74 3.25
CA HIS A 42 -12.34 -0.79 2.20
C HIS A 42 -10.96 -1.22 2.73
N ALA A 43 -10.58 -0.83 3.95
CA ALA A 43 -9.37 -1.28 4.59
C ALA A 43 -9.39 -2.80 4.88
N GLU A 44 -10.55 -3.34 5.26
CA GLU A 44 -10.73 -4.79 5.42
C GLU A 44 -10.58 -5.53 4.08
N LEU A 45 -11.22 -5.04 3.01
CA LEU A 45 -11.09 -5.63 1.68
C LEU A 45 -9.67 -5.56 1.16
N ALA A 46 -8.99 -4.43 1.34
CA ALA A 46 -7.59 -4.26 0.95
C ALA A 46 -6.69 -5.33 1.61
N ARG A 47 -6.86 -5.56 2.91
CA ARG A 47 -6.11 -6.61 3.65
C ARG A 47 -6.42 -8.02 3.16
N GLN A 48 -7.69 -8.31 2.87
CA GLN A 48 -8.11 -9.62 2.37
C GLN A 48 -7.54 -9.90 0.98
N PHE A 49 -7.71 -8.98 0.03
CA PHE A 49 -7.19 -9.15 -1.32
C PHE A 49 -5.66 -9.21 -1.36
N ALA A 50 -4.96 -8.40 -0.56
CA ALA A 50 -3.51 -8.50 -0.43
C ALA A 50 -3.06 -9.88 0.07
N THR A 51 -3.84 -10.49 0.99
CA THR A 51 -3.55 -11.83 1.49
C THR A 51 -3.80 -12.91 0.44
N ILE A 52 -4.93 -12.83 -0.27
CA ILE A 52 -5.24 -13.75 -1.37
C ILE A 52 -4.18 -13.66 -2.46
N ALA A 53 -3.75 -12.45 -2.85
CA ALA A 53 -2.73 -12.25 -3.87
C ALA A 53 -1.41 -12.97 -3.53
N VAL A 54 -0.95 -12.87 -2.29
CA VAL A 54 0.27 -13.55 -1.82
C VAL A 54 0.09 -15.07 -1.88
N THR A 55 -1.05 -15.59 -1.44
CA THR A 55 -1.36 -17.03 -1.51
C THR A 55 -1.37 -17.53 -2.96
N GLU A 56 -2.10 -16.87 -3.85
CA GLU A 56 -2.22 -17.29 -5.26
C GLU A 56 -0.87 -17.23 -5.99
N LYS A 57 -0.02 -16.25 -5.66
CA LYS A 57 1.34 -16.16 -6.23
C LYS A 57 2.23 -17.32 -5.76
N GLY A 58 2.06 -17.74 -4.50
CA GLY A 58 2.84 -18.83 -3.90
C GLY A 58 2.43 -20.22 -4.39
N GLU A 59 1.14 -20.41 -4.69
CA GLU A 59 0.58 -21.76 -4.88
C GLU A 59 0.13 -22.05 -6.31
N HIS A 60 -0.36 -21.07 -7.07
CA HIS A 60 -1.14 -21.36 -8.28
C HIS A 60 -0.75 -20.55 -9.53
N ASP A 61 -1.12 -19.27 -9.56
CA ASP A 61 -1.13 -18.46 -10.78
C ASP A 61 -0.72 -17.01 -10.49
N THR A 62 0.37 -16.61 -11.12
CA THR A 62 0.90 -15.25 -11.00
C THR A 62 -0.03 -14.20 -11.62
N GLN A 63 -0.82 -14.55 -12.65
CA GLN A 63 -1.75 -13.60 -13.26
C GLN A 63 -2.93 -13.30 -12.33
N THR A 64 -3.52 -14.34 -11.74
CA THR A 64 -4.58 -14.22 -10.75
C THR A 64 -4.11 -13.42 -9.53
N ALA A 65 -2.88 -13.68 -9.05
CA ALA A 65 -2.27 -12.89 -7.98
C ALA A 65 -2.14 -11.40 -8.33
N GLN A 66 -1.81 -11.08 -9.59
CA GLN A 66 -1.71 -9.69 -10.08
C GLN A 66 -3.07 -8.98 -10.10
N GLU A 67 -4.16 -9.70 -10.33
CA GLU A 67 -5.51 -9.14 -10.26
C GLU A 67 -5.92 -8.86 -8.81
N PHE A 68 -5.67 -9.80 -7.90
CA PHE A 68 -5.97 -9.61 -6.48
C PHE A 68 -5.18 -8.46 -5.86
N ILE A 69 -3.90 -8.32 -6.19
CA ILE A 69 -3.13 -7.20 -5.65
C ILE A 69 -3.60 -5.84 -6.20
N LYS A 70 -4.08 -5.78 -7.44
CA LYS A 70 -4.71 -4.55 -7.97
C LYS A 70 -6.01 -4.21 -7.23
N MET A 71 -6.87 -5.20 -6.98
CA MET A 71 -8.08 -4.98 -6.19
C MET A 71 -7.75 -4.52 -4.75
N ALA A 72 -6.67 -5.04 -4.18
CA ALA A 72 -6.19 -4.62 -2.87
C ALA A 72 -5.79 -3.15 -2.84
N GLU A 73 -5.02 -2.71 -3.84
CA GLU A 73 -4.58 -1.31 -4.01
C GLU A 73 -5.75 -0.35 -4.24
N GLU A 74 -6.73 -0.74 -5.07
CA GLU A 74 -7.93 0.06 -5.32
C GLU A 74 -8.72 0.32 -4.03
N HIS A 75 -8.91 -0.72 -3.21
CA HIS A 75 -9.57 -0.57 -1.92
C HIS A 75 -8.71 0.16 -0.89
N ALA A 76 -7.38 0.01 -0.92
CA ALA A 76 -6.50 0.79 -0.07
C ALA A 76 -6.60 2.29 -0.36
N ALA A 77 -6.64 2.67 -1.63
CA ALA A 77 -6.89 4.06 -2.05
C ALA A 77 -8.27 4.56 -1.59
N GLN A 78 -9.33 3.75 -1.74
CA GLN A 78 -10.68 4.08 -1.27
C GLN A 78 -10.78 4.20 0.25
N ALA A 79 -9.95 3.47 1.00
CA ALA A 79 -9.93 3.53 2.46
C ALA A 79 -9.37 4.85 2.99
N GLY A 80 -8.83 5.72 2.14
CA GLY A 80 -8.09 6.92 2.53
C GLY A 80 -6.58 6.72 2.54
N GLY A 81 -6.10 5.63 1.92
CA GLY A 81 -4.70 5.45 1.62
C GLY A 81 -4.21 6.59 0.74
N ALA A 82 -3.33 7.41 1.31
CA ALA A 82 -2.87 8.66 0.72
C ALA A 82 -2.26 8.44 -0.67
N GLN A 83 -2.69 9.28 -1.62
CA GLN A 83 -1.83 9.81 -2.68
C GLN A 83 -0.84 10.80 -2.08
#